data_AF-X0VWP2-F1
#
_entry.id   AF-X0VWP2-F1
#
_cell.length_a   1.000
_cell.length_b   1.000
_cell.length_c   1.000
_cell.angle_alpha   90.00
_cell.angle_beta   90.00
_cell.angle_gamma   90.00
#
_symmetry.space_group_name_H-M   'P 1'
#
loop_
_entity.id
_entity.type
_entity.pdbx_description
1 polymer ?
#
loop_
_entity_poly.entity_id
_entity_poly.type
_entity_poly.pdbx_seq_one_letter_code
_entity_poly.pdbx_strand_id
1 'polypeptide(L)'
;HLWKVKLAQIPLVLGQAEYSFASDSVNFPTDISQVLEAYYRNNSTTTAPQDISLTQISRSFYNNTPNKLTQGTPSQFYVDRTINPSIFLYATPSASVSSTSTPSSYQFCFYYLAQIENPGAYTNVSDVVNRFYPCMMSGLAYYLSMKFSPERTIELERIYEGEMARALDADNQGTSTFISPQTFYGDGVMS
;
A
#
# COMPACT_ATOMS: atom_id res chain seq x y z
N HIS A 1 -13.23 -14.84 -12.53
CA HIS A 1 -13.19 -14.15 -11.22
C HIS A 1 -12.73 -12.72 -11.45
N LEU A 2 -13.55 -11.73 -11.06
CA LEU A 2 -13.33 -10.30 -11.35
C LEU A 2 -12.25 -9.67 -10.45
N TRP A 3 -11.99 -10.25 -9.28
CA TRP A 3 -10.87 -9.89 -8.41
C TRP A 3 -9.88 -11.06 -8.35
N LYS A 4 -8.58 -10.75 -8.38
CA LYS A 4 -7.49 -11.74 -8.33
C LYS A 4 -6.44 -11.26 -7.34
N VAL A 5 -5.98 -12.18 -6.49
CA VAL A 5 -4.77 -11.97 -5.68
C VAL A 5 -3.58 -12.40 -6.54
N LYS A 6 -2.61 -11.49 -6.72
CA LYS A 6 -1.40 -11.72 -7.50
C LYS A 6 -0.18 -11.56 -6.60
N LEU A 7 0.91 -12.23 -6.96
CA LEU A 7 2.21 -12.10 -6.30
C LEU A 7 3.11 -11.21 -7.16
N ALA A 8 3.70 -10.18 -6.56
CA ALA A 8 4.81 -9.43 -7.13
C ALA A 8 6.13 -9.98 -6.59
N GLN A 9 7.16 -10.06 -7.44
CA GLN A 9 8.50 -10.48 -7.06
C GLN A 9 9.51 -9.51 -7.66
N ILE A 10 10.12 -8.68 -6.82
CA ILE A 10 11.03 -7.61 -7.24
C ILE A 10 12.41 -7.90 -6.68
N PRO A 11 13.51 -7.76 -7.44
CA PRO A 11 14.85 -7.90 -6.88
C PRO A 11 15.10 -6.85 -5.78
N LEU A 12 15.68 -7.28 -4.66
CA LEU A 12 16.15 -6.35 -3.64
C LEU A 12 17.41 -5.63 -4.12
N VAL A 13 17.51 -4.32 -3.88
CA VAL A 13 18.62 -3.49 -4.33
C VAL A 13 19.25 -2.81 -3.12
N LEU A 14 20.59 -2.84 -3.06
CA LEU A 14 21.36 -2.32 -1.94
C LEU A 14 21.04 -0.84 -1.70
N GLY A 15 20.65 -0.50 -0.47
CA GLY A 15 20.34 0.87 -0.06
C GLY A 15 19.07 1.44 -0.67
N GLN A 16 18.30 0.68 -1.46
CA GLN A 16 17.05 1.16 -2.04
C GLN A 16 15.94 1.15 -0.97
N ALA A 17 15.46 2.34 -0.62
CA ALA A 17 14.35 2.50 0.33
C ALA A 17 12.99 2.39 -0.35
N GLU A 18 12.84 2.92 -1.57
CA GLU A 18 11.58 3.03 -2.29
C GLU A 18 11.50 2.05 -3.46
N TYR A 19 10.40 1.32 -3.53
CA TYR A 19 10.03 0.41 -4.61
C TYR A 19 8.74 0.89 -5.26
N SER A 20 8.82 1.22 -6.53
CA SER A 20 7.71 1.73 -7.35
C SER A 20 7.91 1.33 -8.81
N PHE A 21 6.86 1.51 -9.62
CA PHE A 21 6.95 1.30 -11.07
C PHE A 21 8.02 2.17 -11.74
N ALA A 22 8.29 3.37 -11.21
CA ALA A 22 9.35 4.23 -11.70
C ALA A 22 10.75 3.68 -11.40
N SER A 23 10.91 2.95 -10.29
CA SER A 23 12.18 2.32 -9.93
C SER A 23 12.42 0.97 -10.62
N ASP A 24 11.36 0.21 -10.92
CA ASP A 24 11.43 -1.08 -11.61
C ASP A 24 10.14 -1.30 -12.43
N SER A 25 10.17 -0.92 -13.71
CA SER A 25 9.03 -1.05 -14.61
C SER A 25 8.80 -2.48 -15.12
N VAL A 26 9.68 -3.43 -14.78
CA VAL A 26 9.63 -4.81 -15.26
C VAL A 26 8.95 -5.70 -14.23
N ASN A 27 9.32 -5.57 -12.96
CA ASN A 27 8.85 -6.45 -11.89
C ASN A 27 7.78 -5.82 -11.00
N PHE A 28 7.69 -4.48 -10.95
CA PHE A 28 6.69 -3.81 -10.14
C PHE A 28 5.34 -3.73 -10.88
N PRO A 29 4.24 -4.22 -10.30
CA PRO A 29 2.95 -4.23 -10.97
C PRO A 29 2.29 -2.83 -11.02
N THR A 30 1.55 -2.57 -12.09
CA THR A 30 0.81 -1.30 -12.30
C THR A 30 -0.65 -1.38 -11.86
N ASP A 31 -1.17 -2.58 -11.62
CA ASP A 31 -2.56 -2.86 -11.30
C ASP A 31 -2.79 -3.08 -9.79
N ILE A 32 -1.95 -2.49 -8.92
CA ILE A 32 -2.10 -2.65 -7.46
C ILE A 32 -3.34 -1.88 -6.99
N SER A 33 -4.33 -2.58 -6.44
CA SER A 33 -5.44 -1.95 -5.72
C SER A 33 -5.15 -1.83 -4.23
N GLN A 34 -4.61 -2.90 -3.62
CA GLN A 34 -4.26 -2.96 -2.21
C GLN A 34 -3.17 -4.01 -2.00
N VAL A 35 -2.18 -3.69 -1.17
CA VAL A 35 -1.18 -4.66 -0.69
C VAL A 35 -1.73 -5.36 0.55
N LEU A 36 -1.62 -6.69 0.58
CA LEU A 36 -2.15 -7.52 1.66
C LEU A 36 -1.06 -7.90 2.66
N GLU A 37 0.05 -8.43 2.16
CA GLU A 37 1.17 -8.88 2.96
C GLU A 37 2.45 -8.80 2.12
N ALA A 38 3.58 -8.65 2.80
CA ALA A 38 4.89 -8.61 2.18
C ALA A 38 5.89 -9.43 2.96
N TYR A 39 6.85 -9.99 2.25
CA TYR A 39 7.95 -10.76 2.79
C TYR A 39 9.18 -10.52 1.91
N TYR A 40 10.36 -10.70 2.48
CA TYR A 40 11.56 -10.82 1.67
C TYR A 40 11.95 -12.29 1.57
N ARG A 41 12.29 -12.72 0.36
CA ARG A 41 12.69 -14.09 0.03
C ARG A 41 14.20 -14.14 -0.16
N ASN A 42 14.87 -15.05 0.54
CA ASN A 42 16.21 -15.47 0.22
C ASN A 42 16.14 -16.70 -0.71
N ASN A 43 16.49 -16.49 -1.97
CA ASN A 43 16.53 -17.52 -3.01
C ASN A 43 17.98 -17.90 -3.39
N SER A 44 18.93 -17.82 -2.45
CA SER A 44 20.33 -18.26 -2.68
C SER A 44 20.41 -19.76 -2.99
N THR A 45 19.48 -20.54 -2.43
CA THR A 45 19.28 -21.95 -2.76
C THR A 45 17.91 -22.10 -3.43
N THR A 46 17.89 -22.24 -4.76
CA THR A 46 16.66 -22.25 -5.57
C THR A 46 15.69 -23.37 -5.23
N THR A 47 16.17 -24.46 -4.61
CA THR A 47 15.36 -25.61 -4.18
C THR A 47 14.79 -25.46 -2.78
N ALA A 48 15.21 -24.45 -2.02
CA ALA A 48 14.80 -24.22 -0.64
C ALA A 48 14.79 -22.72 -0.28
N PRO A 49 13.92 -21.91 -0.94
CA PRO A 49 13.81 -20.49 -0.63
C PRO A 49 13.38 -20.29 0.83
N GLN A 50 13.93 -19.26 1.48
CA GLN A 50 13.57 -18.87 2.84
C GLN A 50 12.81 -17.55 2.79
N ASP A 51 11.58 -17.53 3.29
CA ASP A 51 10.72 -16.35 3.30
C ASP A 51 10.64 -15.76 4.72
N ILE A 52 10.85 -14.45 4.83
CA ILE A 52 10.80 -13.72 6.10
C ILE A 52 9.78 -12.61 5.96
N SER A 53 8.73 -12.68 6.78
CA SER A 53 7.62 -11.73 6.75
C SER A 53 8.07 -10.33 7.17
N LEU A 54 7.47 -9.33 6.53
CA LEU A 54 7.67 -7.92 6.85
C LEU A 54 6.42 -7.39 7.55
N THR A 55 6.62 -6.51 8.52
CA THR A 55 5.52 -5.88 9.26
C THR A 55 5.10 -4.59 8.58
N GLN A 56 3.81 -4.44 8.28
CA GLN A 56 3.29 -3.19 7.75
C GLN A 56 3.25 -2.11 8.84
N ILE A 57 3.79 -0.93 8.56
CA ILE A 57 3.77 0.25 9.43
C ILE A 57 3.04 1.41 8.74
N SER A 58 2.56 2.37 9.53
CA SER A 58 1.84 3.54 9.01
C SER A 58 2.80 4.59 8.44
N ARG A 59 2.29 5.48 7.60
CA ARG A 59 3.05 6.64 7.08
C ARG A 59 3.63 7.46 8.22
N SER A 60 2.83 7.72 9.25
CA SER A 60 3.24 8.52 10.40
C SER A 60 4.36 7.82 11.19
N PHE A 61 4.27 6.50 11.38
CA PHE A 61 5.32 5.73 12.03
C PHE A 61 6.61 5.78 11.21
N TYR A 62 6.53 5.50 9.91
CA TYR A 62 7.68 5.59 8.99
C TYR A 62 8.30 6.99 8.98
N ASN A 63 7.47 8.04 9.08
CA ASN A 63 7.95 9.42 9.13
C ASN A 63 8.66 9.78 10.43
N ASN A 64 8.26 9.19 11.55
CA ASN A 64 8.88 9.40 12.85
C ASN A 64 10.18 8.61 13.04
N THR A 65 10.42 7.58 12.23
CA THR A 65 11.66 6.78 12.29
C THR A 65 12.88 7.62 11.86
N PRO A 66 13.87 7.86 12.74
CA PRO A 66 15.10 8.53 12.38
C PRO A 66 15.99 7.61 11.52
N ASN A 67 16.92 8.19 10.74
CA ASN A 67 17.91 7.45 9.93
C ASN A 67 17.30 6.43 8.95
N LYS A 68 16.38 6.89 8.10
CA LYS A 68 15.67 6.05 7.11
C LYS A 68 16.59 5.32 6.12
N LEU A 69 17.82 5.81 5.92
CA LEU A 69 18.83 5.19 5.05
C LEU A 69 19.72 4.17 5.77
N THR A 70 19.40 3.81 7.01
CA THR A 70 20.12 2.75 7.73
C THR A 70 20.02 1.46 6.93
N GLN A 71 21.17 0.85 6.67
CA GLN A 71 21.27 -0.41 5.93
C GLN A 71 21.22 -1.59 6.90
N GLY A 72 20.38 -2.57 6.60
CA GLY A 72 20.20 -3.77 7.40
C GLY A 72 19.38 -4.82 6.66
N THR A 73 18.83 -5.77 7.42
CA THR A 73 17.80 -6.68 6.91
C THR A 73 16.45 -5.99 7.03
N PRO A 74 15.69 -5.80 5.93
CA PRO A 74 14.35 -5.23 6.00
C PRO A 74 13.45 -6.03 6.94
N SER A 75 12.70 -5.35 7.79
CA SER A 75 11.76 -5.97 8.75
C SER A 75 10.39 -5.32 8.72
N GLN A 76 10.31 -4.10 8.19
CA GLN A 76 9.11 -3.28 8.14
C GLN A 76 8.92 -2.70 6.75
N PHE A 77 7.68 -2.46 6.38
CA PHE A 77 7.34 -1.77 5.14
C PHE A 77 6.18 -0.81 5.32
N TYR A 78 6.17 0.26 4.53
CA TYR A 78 5.11 1.24 4.44
C TYR A 78 4.63 1.32 2.99
N VAL A 79 3.31 1.35 2.76
CA VAL A 79 2.74 1.49 1.42
C VAL A 79 2.17 2.89 1.25
N ASP A 80 2.71 3.64 0.31
CA ASP A 80 2.10 4.88 -0.14
C ASP A 80 1.03 4.60 -1.20
N ARG A 81 -0.22 4.89 -0.86
CA ARG A 81 -1.41 4.51 -1.63
C ARG A 81 -1.93 5.69 -2.46
N THR A 82 -1.02 6.32 -3.19
CA THR A 82 -1.36 7.33 -4.21
C THR A 82 -1.93 6.64 -5.46
N ILE A 83 -2.12 7.39 -6.54
CA ILE A 83 -2.60 6.88 -7.84
C ILE A 83 -1.59 5.88 -8.43
N ASN A 84 -0.29 6.16 -8.26
CA ASN A 84 0.82 5.27 -8.58
C ASN A 84 1.47 4.79 -7.28
N PRO A 85 1.02 3.66 -6.70
CA PRO A 85 1.47 3.25 -5.38
C PRO A 85 2.96 2.94 -5.34
N SER A 86 3.59 3.30 -4.22
CA SER A 86 4.99 2.96 -3.91
C SER A 86 5.09 2.29 -2.55
N ILE A 87 6.14 1.49 -2.36
CA ILE A 87 6.38 0.76 -1.12
C ILE A 87 7.76 1.14 -0.60
N PHE A 88 7.81 1.55 0.66
CA PHE A 88 9.03 1.91 1.35
C PHE A 88 9.44 0.79 2.31
N LEU A 89 10.70 0.37 2.27
CA LEU A 89 11.26 -0.61 3.20
C LEU A 89 12.04 0.06 4.33
N TYR A 90 12.03 -0.58 5.50
CA TYR A 90 12.87 -0.22 6.64
C TYR A 90 13.32 -1.48 7.40
N ALA A 91 14.60 -1.67 7.73
CA ALA A 91 15.78 -0.94 7.23
C ALA A 91 15.96 -1.09 5.71
N THR A 92 16.75 -0.22 5.08
CA THR A 92 17.10 -0.39 3.67
C THR A 92 17.97 -1.63 3.48
N PRO A 93 17.89 -2.34 2.34
CA PRO A 93 18.65 -3.58 2.15
C PRO A 93 20.16 -3.33 2.27
N SER A 94 20.85 -4.15 3.06
CA SER A 94 22.31 -4.14 3.21
C SER A 94 23.00 -5.08 2.21
N ALA A 95 24.33 -5.01 2.16
CA ALA A 95 25.15 -5.85 1.28
C ALA A 95 25.06 -7.36 1.60
N SER A 96 24.58 -7.71 2.81
CA SER A 96 24.34 -9.09 3.21
C SER A 96 23.05 -9.69 2.61
N VAL A 97 22.14 -8.84 2.12
CA VAL A 97 20.82 -9.24 1.59
C VAL A 97 20.54 -8.66 0.20
N SER A 98 21.50 -7.97 -0.42
CA SER A 98 21.37 -7.44 -1.77
C SER A 98 22.74 -7.02 -2.33
N SER A 99 22.86 -6.98 -3.66
CA SER A 99 24.01 -6.48 -4.41
C SER A 99 23.56 -5.47 -5.45
N THR A 100 24.38 -4.46 -5.76
CA THR A 100 24.14 -3.50 -6.85
C THR A 100 24.55 -4.03 -8.23
N SER A 101 25.32 -5.12 -8.29
CA SER A 101 26.01 -5.56 -9.52
C SER A 101 25.68 -6.99 -9.96
N THR A 102 24.85 -7.70 -9.22
CA THR A 102 24.45 -9.08 -9.51
C THR A 102 22.96 -9.20 -9.25
N PRO A 103 22.18 -9.96 -10.06
CA PRO A 103 20.80 -10.26 -9.72
C PRO A 103 20.76 -10.79 -8.30
N SER A 104 20.17 -10.05 -7.37
CA SER A 104 20.16 -10.44 -5.98
C SER A 104 19.39 -11.76 -5.89
N SER A 105 20.01 -12.78 -5.30
CA SER A 105 19.28 -13.98 -4.88
C SER A 105 18.14 -13.63 -3.90
N TYR A 106 18.11 -12.40 -3.40
CA TYR A 106 17.08 -11.88 -2.54
C TYR A 106 16.01 -11.12 -3.33
N GLN A 107 14.75 -11.37 -3.01
CA GLN A 107 13.61 -10.74 -3.66
C GLN A 107 12.70 -10.11 -2.60
N PHE A 108 12.16 -8.94 -2.90
CA PHE A 108 11.03 -8.36 -2.21
C PHE A 108 9.75 -8.89 -2.85
N CYS A 109 8.93 -9.56 -2.06
CA CYS A 109 7.72 -10.22 -2.52
C CYS A 109 6.52 -9.67 -1.76
N PHE A 110 5.42 -9.42 -2.47
CA PHE A 110 4.18 -9.03 -1.81
C PHE A 110 2.96 -9.52 -2.56
N TYR A 111 1.94 -9.88 -1.80
CA TYR A 111 0.62 -10.20 -2.34
C TYR A 111 -0.21 -8.92 -2.42
N TYR A 112 -0.88 -8.75 -3.55
CA TYR A 112 -1.76 -7.61 -3.78
C TYR A 112 -3.06 -8.04 -4.45
N LEU A 113 -4.11 -7.27 -4.19
CA LEU A 113 -5.37 -7.35 -4.91
C LEU A 113 -5.22 -6.54 -6.20
N ALA A 114 -5.35 -7.22 -7.34
CA ALA A 114 -5.28 -6.59 -8.66
C ALA A 114 -6.53 -5.76 -8.96
N GLN A 115 -6.35 -4.57 -9.51
CA GLN A 115 -7.43 -3.76 -10.05
C GLN A 115 -8.13 -4.50 -11.20
N ILE A 116 -9.42 -4.22 -11.40
CA ILE A 116 -10.16 -4.76 -12.53
C ILE A 116 -9.61 -4.10 -13.79
N GLU A 117 -9.03 -4.90 -14.69
CA GLU A 117 -8.50 -4.41 -15.96
C GLU A 117 -9.65 -3.81 -16.80
N ASN A 118 -9.49 -2.56 -17.23
CA ASN A 118 -10.40 -1.93 -18.19
C ASN A 118 -10.08 -2.51 -19.58
N PRO A 119 -10.99 -3.25 -20.23
CA PRO A 119 -10.70 -3.93 -21.50
C PRO A 119 -10.64 -3.00 -22.73
N GLY A 120 -10.48 -1.68 -22.54
CA GLY A 120 -10.54 -0.69 -23.62
C GLY A 120 -9.34 0.23 -23.65
N ALA A 121 -8.85 0.51 -24.86
CA ALA A 121 -7.81 1.51 -25.16
C ALA A 121 -8.30 2.97 -24.97
N TYR A 122 -9.15 3.22 -23.98
CA TYR A 122 -9.62 4.55 -23.65
C TYR A 122 -8.59 5.22 -22.76
N THR A 123 -7.88 6.19 -23.33
CA THR A 123 -6.84 7.04 -22.70
C THR A 123 -7.36 7.99 -21.61
N ASN A 124 -8.66 7.92 -21.27
CA ASN A 124 -9.31 8.78 -20.29
C ASN A 124 -9.51 8.02 -18.98
N VAL A 125 -8.42 7.68 -18.31
CA VAL A 125 -8.48 7.25 -16.90
C VAL A 125 -8.60 8.52 -16.06
N SER A 126 -9.62 8.57 -15.18
CA SER A 126 -9.76 9.67 -14.23
C SER A 126 -8.60 9.59 -13.23
N ASP A 127 -7.97 10.73 -12.90
CA ASP A 127 -6.85 10.82 -11.96
C ASP A 127 -7.37 10.76 -10.50
N VAL A 128 -8.10 9.69 -10.19
CA VAL A 128 -8.73 9.45 -8.89
C VAL A 128 -8.34 8.05 -8.44
N VAL A 129 -7.98 7.93 -7.16
CA VAL A 129 -7.61 6.62 -6.63
C VAL A 129 -8.82 5.68 -6.63
N ASN A 130 -8.64 4.43 -7.09
CA ASN A 130 -9.71 3.46 -7.36
C ASN A 130 -10.78 3.36 -6.26
N ARG A 131 -10.39 3.45 -4.98
CA ARG A 131 -11.29 3.43 -3.81
C ARG A 131 -12.34 4.56 -3.79
N PHE A 132 -12.10 5.68 -4.47
CA PHE A 132 -13.02 6.82 -4.54
C PHE A 132 -13.94 6.80 -5.76
N TYR A 133 -13.83 5.83 -6.69
CA TYR A 133 -14.72 5.77 -7.85
C TYR A 133 -16.22 5.66 -7.49
N PRO A 134 -16.65 4.80 -6.55
CA PRO A 134 -18.07 4.74 -6.16
C PRO A 134 -18.57 6.06 -5.55
N CYS A 135 -17.74 6.73 -4.76
CA CYS A 135 -18.03 8.04 -4.17
C CYS A 135 -18.17 9.13 -5.24
N MET A 136 -17.30 9.15 -6.25
CA MET A 136 -17.38 10.10 -7.37
C MET A 136 -18.65 9.90 -8.20
N MET A 137 -19.00 8.65 -8.51
CA MET A 137 -20.19 8.32 -9.30
C MET A 137 -21.48 8.67 -8.53
N SER A 138 -21.55 8.36 -7.24
CA SER A 138 -22.69 8.72 -6.39
C SER A 138 -22.83 10.23 -6.18
N GLY A 139 -21.72 10.94 -5.99
CA GLY A 139 -21.71 12.41 -5.90
C GLY A 139 -22.20 13.07 -7.19
N LEU A 140 -21.78 12.57 -8.36
CA LEU A 140 -22.28 13.05 -9.65
C LEU A 140 -23.79 12.79 -9.80
N ALA A 141 -24.26 11.60 -9.42
CA ALA A 141 -25.68 11.27 -9.45
C ALA A 141 -26.51 12.18 -8.54
N TYR A 142 -26.00 12.51 -7.34
CA TYR A 142 -26.60 13.47 -6.42
C TYR A 142 -26.74 14.86 -7.06
N TYR A 143 -25.68 15.42 -7.64
CA TYR A 143 -25.76 16.73 -8.30
C TYR A 143 -26.69 16.74 -9.51
N LEU A 144 -26.72 15.67 -10.31
CA LEU A 144 -27.66 15.56 -11.44
C LEU A 144 -29.12 15.49 -10.97
N SER A 145 -29.38 14.85 -9.84
CA SER A 145 -30.75 14.74 -9.28
C SER A 145 -31.35 16.10 -8.95
N MET A 146 -30.55 17.07 -8.48
CA MET A 146 -31.04 18.41 -8.18
C MET A 146 -31.66 19.12 -9.39
N LYS A 147 -31.19 18.77 -10.60
CA LYS A 147 -31.68 19.36 -11.85
C LYS A 147 -32.75 18.50 -12.52
N PHE A 148 -32.60 17.18 -12.51
CA PHE A 148 -33.40 16.29 -13.35
C PHE A 148 -34.42 15.45 -12.58
N SER A 149 -34.21 15.20 -11.29
CA SER A 149 -35.12 14.40 -10.46
C SER A 149 -35.03 14.81 -8.98
N PRO A 150 -35.54 16.00 -8.62
CA PRO A 150 -35.41 16.54 -7.26
C PRO A 150 -36.03 15.65 -6.18
N GLU A 151 -37.03 14.86 -6.53
CA GLU A 151 -37.68 13.87 -5.67
C GLU A 151 -36.74 12.76 -5.18
N ARG A 152 -35.67 12.45 -5.92
CA ARG A 152 -34.69 11.41 -5.58
C ARG A 152 -33.45 11.96 -4.88
N THR A 153 -33.34 13.28 -4.72
CA THR A 153 -32.14 13.92 -4.19
C THR A 153 -31.79 13.44 -2.78
N ILE A 154 -32.78 13.26 -1.92
CA ILE A 154 -32.58 12.80 -0.53
C ILE A 154 -32.06 11.35 -0.49
N GLU A 155 -32.57 10.48 -1.37
CA GLU A 155 -32.10 9.08 -1.47
C GLU A 155 -30.64 9.03 -1.93
N LEU A 156 -30.31 9.82 -2.97
CA LEU A 156 -28.97 9.86 -3.55
C LEU A 156 -27.93 10.52 -2.64
N GLU A 157 -28.35 11.49 -1.82
CA GLU A 157 -27.52 12.07 -0.76
C GLU A 157 -27.06 10.99 0.23
N ARG A 158 -28.00 10.18 0.72
CA ARG A 158 -27.68 9.09 1.66
C ARG A 158 -26.73 8.05 1.04
N ILE A 159 -26.91 7.73 -0.24
CA ILE A 159 -26.01 6.81 -0.96
C ILE A 159 -24.61 7.43 -1.06
N TYR A 160 -24.51 8.71 -1.41
CA TYR A 160 -23.25 9.43 -1.49
C TYR A 160 -22.51 9.45 -0.16
N GLU A 161 -23.20 9.78 0.95
CA GLU A 161 -22.61 9.76 2.29
C GLU A 161 -22.09 8.37 2.67
N GLY A 162 -22.84 7.31 2.34
CA GLY A 162 -22.42 5.92 2.59
C GLY A 162 -21.17 5.52 1.81
N GLU A 163 -21.10 5.85 0.52
CA GLU A 163 -19.91 5.56 -0.29
C GLU A 163 -18.72 6.43 0.09
N MET A 164 -18.95 7.67 0.53
CA MET A 164 -17.89 8.55 1.05
C MET A 164 -17.29 7.97 2.34
N ALA A 165 -18.13 7.55 3.29
CA ALA A 165 -17.67 6.93 4.53
C ALA A 165 -16.86 5.65 4.25
N ARG A 166 -17.36 4.78 3.36
CA ARG A 166 -16.65 3.57 2.94
C ARG A 166 -15.30 3.88 2.28
N ALA A 167 -15.23 4.91 1.44
CA ALA A 167 -13.99 5.32 0.78
C ALA A 167 -12.96 5.84 1.79
N LEU A 168 -13.40 6.63 2.79
CA LEU A 168 -12.57 7.13 3.88
C LEU A 168 -12.04 5.98 4.76
N ASP A 169 -12.90 5.02 5.10
CA ASP A 169 -12.50 3.84 5.87
C ASP A 169 -11.47 2.99 5.12
N ALA A 170 -11.65 2.81 3.80
CA ALA A 170 -10.66 2.13 2.96
C ALA A 170 -9.34 2.93 2.80
N ASP A 171 -9.41 4.27 2.85
CA ASP A 171 -8.26 5.16 2.84
C ASP A 171 -7.54 5.24 4.21
N ASN A 172 -8.15 4.75 5.27
CA ASN A 172 -7.44 4.49 6.52
C ASN A 172 -6.39 3.38 6.27
N GLN A 173 -5.16 3.56 6.77
CA GLN A 173 -4.03 2.67 6.44
C GLN A 173 -4.12 1.28 7.10
N GLY A 174 -5.21 0.97 7.80
CA GLY A 174 -5.44 -0.34 8.42
C GLY A 174 -4.44 -0.70 9.51
N THR A 175 -3.56 0.24 9.89
CA THR A 175 -2.55 0.05 10.93
C THR A 175 -3.18 0.33 12.29
N SER A 176 -3.04 -0.62 13.21
CA SER A 176 -3.53 -0.46 14.58
C SER A 176 -2.86 0.73 15.26
N THR A 177 -3.65 1.71 15.69
CA THR A 177 -3.16 2.81 16.53
C THR A 177 -3.19 2.38 17.98
N PHE A 178 -2.03 2.16 18.60
CA PHE A 178 -1.94 1.89 20.03
C PHE A 178 -1.95 3.22 20.79
N ILE A 179 -3.09 3.54 21.41
CA ILE A 179 -3.21 4.70 22.31
C ILE A 179 -2.98 4.18 23.72
N SER A 180 -1.77 4.32 24.25
CA SER A 180 -1.51 4.09 25.68
C SER A 180 -1.87 5.35 26.47
N PRO A 181 -2.58 5.26 27.60
CA PRO A 181 -2.77 6.40 28.48
C PRO A 181 -1.40 6.91 28.95
N GLN A 182 -1.17 8.23 28.85
CA GLN A 182 -0.01 8.85 29.48
C GLN A 182 -0.20 8.78 31.00
N THR A 183 0.53 7.88 31.67
CA THR A 183 0.62 7.89 33.12
C THR A 183 1.57 9.02 33.52
N PHE A 184 1.03 10.08 34.14
CA PHE A 184 1.80 11.23 34.64
C PHE A 184 2.72 10.89 35.83
N TYR A 185 2.53 9.72 36.44
CA TYR A 185 3.37 9.22 37.51
C TYR A 185 4.09 7.98 37.01
N GLY A 186 5.43 8.03 37.04
CA GLY A 186 6.31 7.00 36.47
C GLY A 186 5.92 5.59 36.88
N ASP A 187 6.15 4.65 35.97
CA ASP A 187 6.10 3.22 36.24
C ASP A 187 6.89 2.95 37.53
N GLY A 188 6.20 2.38 38.52
CA GLY A 188 6.68 2.29 39.89
C GLY A 188 7.84 1.31 40.00
N VAL A 189 9.05 1.73 39.64
CA VAL A 189 10.29 1.08 40.05
C VAL A 189 10.61 1.61 41.45
N MET A 190 10.01 0.99 42.46
CA MET A 190 10.57 1.00 43.80
C MET A 190 11.51 -0.20 43.91
N SER A 191 12.82 0.10 44.02
CA SER A 191 13.90 -0.74 44.57
C SER A 191 13.93 -2.22 44.18
#